data_AF-A0AAV5DD95-F1
#
_entry.id   AF-A0AAV5DD95-F1
#
_cell.length_a   1.000
_cell.length_b   1.000
_cell.length_c   1.000
_cell.angle_alpha   90.00
_cell.angle_beta   90.00
_cell.angle_gamma   90.00
#
_symmetry.space_group_name_H-M   'P 1'
#
loop_
_entity.id
_entity.type
_entity.pdbx_description
1 polymer ?
#
loop_
_entity_poly.entity_id
_entity_poly.type
_entity_poly.pdbx_seq_one_letter_code
_entity_poly.pdbx_strand_id
1 'polypeptide(L)'
;MASEDEANAAAEDAPEGKNWRRKGKHDKPKPWDEDPNIDRWKVEKFDPSWNEGGMLEVSSFSTLFPQYRGKDIHPIPQKYLQESWPIVKGALKEFGITCELNLVEGSMTVSTTRKTRDPYIIIKARDLIKLLSRSVPAPQAIKVLNDEMNCDIIKIGSLVRNKERFVKRRERLLGPNLSTLKAIEILTGCYILVQGNTVAAMGSFRGLKQVRRIVEDCIKNVKHPVYHIKELLIKRELAKNPALATESWDRFLPNFKKKNVKQKKPHQTKEKKPYTPFPPPQQPSKIDIELETGEYFLSDKKKSAKKWQEKLEKQAGKSEENKRKREAAFVPPKEDIAGPSESDKATAGNNEIADIAKSLKKKAKDFRKNEAQGNVRVESYLASGEESLPKKKKHKSTKSE
;
A
#
# COMPACT_ATOMS: atom_id res chain seq x y z
N MET A 1 -0.46 52.70 39.67
CA MET A 1 0.07 51.32 39.72
C MET A 1 -1.02 50.43 40.30
N ALA A 2 -1.85 49.89 39.43
CA ALA A 2 -2.67 48.71 39.70
C ALA A 2 -2.18 47.67 38.67
N SER A 3 -1.88 46.48 39.17
CA SER A 3 -1.05 45.44 38.58
C SER A 3 -1.68 44.78 37.35
N GLU A 4 -0.81 44.40 36.40
CA GLU A 4 -1.10 43.69 35.15
C GLU A 4 -1.67 42.26 35.35
N ASP A 5 -1.88 41.82 36.60
CA ASP A 5 -2.35 40.48 36.96
C ASP A 5 -3.88 40.31 36.97
N GLU A 6 -4.68 41.39 36.97
CA GLU A 6 -6.15 41.27 36.89
C GLU A 6 -6.68 41.13 35.45
N ALA A 7 -5.86 41.40 34.44
CA ALA A 7 -6.26 41.29 33.03
C ALA A 7 -6.17 39.85 32.48
N ASN A 8 -5.45 38.94 33.15
CA ASN A 8 -5.23 37.56 32.68
C ASN A 8 -6.17 36.50 33.29
N ALA A 9 -7.04 36.87 34.24
CA ALA A 9 -7.98 35.93 34.85
C ALA A 9 -9.32 35.79 34.11
N ALA A 10 -9.59 36.62 33.09
CA ALA A 10 -10.85 36.64 32.36
C ALA A 10 -10.78 35.97 30.96
N ALA A 11 -9.66 35.32 30.61
CA ALA A 11 -9.40 34.78 29.28
C ALA A 11 -9.52 33.24 29.16
N GLU A 12 -9.86 32.52 30.23
CA GLU A 12 -10.00 31.06 30.21
C GLU A 12 -11.43 30.59 30.54
N ASP A 13 -12.43 30.95 29.71
CA ASP A 13 -13.68 30.16 29.61
C ASP A 13 -14.57 30.56 28.42
N ALA A 14 -13.97 30.70 27.23
CA ALA A 14 -14.73 30.88 26.00
C ALA A 14 -14.90 29.53 25.28
N PRO A 15 -16.13 28.98 25.17
CA PRO A 15 -16.36 27.77 24.37
C PRO A 15 -16.17 28.11 22.88
N GLU A 16 -15.07 27.63 22.30
CA GLU A 16 -14.78 27.74 20.88
C GLU A 16 -15.92 27.14 20.03
N GLY A 17 -16.45 27.92 19.08
CA GLY A 17 -17.09 27.36 17.88
C GLY A 17 -18.57 27.65 17.63
N LYS A 18 -19.23 28.62 18.28
CA LYS A 18 -20.55 29.08 17.82
C LYS A 18 -20.40 30.19 16.80
N ASN A 19 -20.42 29.83 15.51
CA ASN A 19 -20.68 30.78 14.43
C ASN A 19 -22.01 31.50 14.71
N TRP A 20 -21.95 32.76 15.15
CA TRP A 20 -23.13 33.62 15.25
C TRP A 20 -23.64 33.85 13.82
N ARG A 21 -24.64 33.09 13.40
CA ARG A 21 -25.44 33.46 12.24
C ARG A 21 -26.51 34.41 12.75
N ARG A 22 -26.62 35.61 12.16
CA ARG A 22 -27.78 36.49 12.37
C ARG A 22 -29.01 35.71 11.92
N LYS A 23 -29.76 35.13 12.87
CA LYS A 23 -31.02 34.45 12.59
C LYS A 23 -31.95 35.46 11.92
N GLY A 24 -32.30 35.22 10.65
CA GLY A 24 -33.28 36.06 9.96
C GLY A 24 -34.63 35.97 10.67
N LYS A 25 -35.56 36.88 10.39
CA LYS A 25 -36.93 36.84 10.96
C LYS A 25 -37.67 35.52 10.68
N HIS A 26 -37.18 34.73 9.71
CA HIS A 26 -37.69 33.42 9.31
C HIS A 26 -36.90 32.22 9.90
N ASP A 27 -35.77 32.44 10.58
CA ASP A 27 -34.99 31.40 11.29
C ASP A 27 -35.45 31.26 12.76
N LYS A 28 -36.77 31.29 12.97
CA LYS A 28 -37.35 30.90 14.26
C LYS A 28 -37.34 29.37 14.32
N PRO A 29 -36.92 28.74 15.43
CA PRO A 29 -37.11 27.32 15.60
C PRO A 29 -38.61 27.03 15.43
N LYS A 30 -38.94 26.13 14.53
CA LYS A 30 -40.33 25.79 14.29
C LYS A 30 -40.83 25.06 15.54
N PRO A 31 -42.07 25.29 16.01
CA PRO A 31 -42.59 24.65 17.22
C PRO A 31 -42.45 23.12 17.20
N TRP A 32 -42.57 22.51 16.01
CA TRP A 32 -42.44 21.06 15.80
C TRP A 32 -41.00 20.55 15.60
N ASP A 33 -39.99 21.43 15.61
CA ASP A 33 -38.58 21.03 15.54
C ASP A 33 -38.00 20.62 16.89
N GLU A 34 -38.56 21.12 18.00
CA GLU A 34 -38.06 20.96 19.36
C GLU A 34 -38.93 20.06 20.26
N ASP A 35 -40.02 19.49 19.75
CA ASP A 35 -40.89 18.58 20.51
C ASP A 35 -40.12 17.32 20.96
N PRO A 36 -39.80 17.16 22.27
CA PRO A 36 -39.01 16.02 22.76
C PRO A 36 -39.73 14.67 22.65
N ASN A 37 -41.04 14.71 22.38
CA ASN A 37 -41.91 13.54 22.31
C ASN A 37 -42.01 12.93 20.90
N ILE A 38 -41.56 13.65 19.86
CA ILE A 38 -41.59 13.18 18.47
C ILE A 38 -40.21 12.63 18.12
N ASP A 39 -40.09 11.30 18.11
CA ASP A 39 -38.89 10.65 17.58
C ASP A 39 -38.90 10.71 16.05
N ARG A 40 -38.22 11.74 15.52
CA ARG A 40 -38.10 12.04 14.08
C ARG A 40 -37.38 10.94 13.30
N TRP A 41 -36.79 9.96 13.98
CA TRP A 41 -36.05 8.85 13.38
C TRP A 41 -36.78 7.51 13.49
N LYS A 42 -37.97 7.48 14.11
CA LYS A 42 -38.80 6.29 14.17
C LYS A 42 -39.39 6.01 12.79
N VAL A 43 -39.12 4.82 12.27
CA VAL A 43 -39.66 4.37 10.99
C VAL A 43 -41.05 3.79 11.23
N GLU A 44 -42.08 4.48 10.75
CA GLU A 44 -43.45 3.98 10.77
C GLU A 44 -43.64 2.98 9.63
N LYS A 45 -44.30 1.85 9.93
CA LYS A 45 -44.65 0.87 8.90
C LYS A 45 -45.75 1.45 8.02
N PHE A 46 -45.59 1.29 6.71
CA PHE A 46 -46.60 1.72 5.76
C PHE A 46 -47.92 0.98 5.98
N ASP A 47 -49.01 1.72 6.13
CA ASP A 47 -50.37 1.16 6.14
C ASP A 47 -50.94 1.17 4.71
N PRO A 48 -51.34 0.00 4.17
CA PRO A 48 -52.04 -0.10 2.88
C PRO A 48 -53.28 0.79 2.72
N SER A 49 -53.86 1.30 3.80
CA SER A 49 -54.99 2.24 3.77
C SER A 49 -54.60 3.65 3.33
N TRP A 50 -53.30 4.02 3.43
CA TRP A 50 -52.84 5.37 3.04
C TRP A 50 -52.83 5.61 1.53
N ASN A 51 -52.88 4.54 0.73
CA ASN A 51 -52.96 4.62 -0.72
C ASN A 51 -53.95 3.59 -1.28
N GLU A 52 -55.25 3.92 -1.18
CA GLU A 52 -56.33 3.06 -1.67
C GLU A 52 -56.35 2.95 -3.20
N GLY A 53 -55.97 4.03 -3.90
CA GLY A 53 -55.96 4.13 -5.36
C GLY A 53 -54.83 3.36 -6.05
N GLY A 54 -53.83 2.90 -5.29
CA GLY A 54 -52.66 2.19 -5.81
C GLY A 54 -51.79 3.05 -6.75
N MET A 55 -50.90 2.40 -7.48
CA MET A 55 -50.02 3.08 -8.45
C MET A 55 -50.69 3.17 -9.83
N LEU A 56 -50.76 4.37 -10.39
CA LEU A 56 -51.29 4.63 -11.74
C LEU A 56 -50.27 4.28 -12.82
N GLU A 57 -49.00 4.62 -12.58
CA GLU A 57 -47.89 4.40 -13.51
C GLU A 57 -47.05 3.18 -13.11
N VAL A 58 -46.44 2.55 -14.12
CA VAL A 58 -45.56 1.41 -13.95
C VAL A 58 -44.12 1.89 -13.83
N SER A 59 -43.52 1.67 -12.66
CA SER A 59 -42.08 1.80 -12.45
C SER A 59 -41.43 0.44 -12.65
N SER A 60 -40.41 0.38 -13.50
CA SER A 60 -39.68 -0.85 -13.78
C SER A 60 -38.18 -0.65 -13.55
N PHE A 61 -37.55 -1.60 -12.85
CA PHE A 61 -36.11 -1.65 -12.67
C PHE A 61 -35.59 -3.00 -13.14
N SER A 62 -34.49 -2.97 -13.89
CA SER A 62 -33.78 -4.17 -14.32
C SER A 62 -32.35 -4.15 -13.81
N THR A 63 -31.83 -5.31 -13.41
CA THR A 63 -30.43 -5.51 -13.05
C THR A 63 -29.90 -6.74 -13.77
N LEU A 64 -28.80 -6.56 -14.49
CA LEU A 64 -28.06 -7.66 -15.09
C LEU A 64 -27.34 -8.45 -14.00
N PHE A 65 -27.44 -9.77 -14.05
CA PHE A 65 -26.59 -10.64 -13.25
C PHE A 65 -25.49 -11.24 -14.14
N PRO A 66 -24.27 -11.37 -13.59
CA PRO A 66 -23.20 -12.02 -14.32
C PRO A 66 -23.57 -13.47 -14.67
N GLN A 67 -23.53 -13.78 -15.97
CA GLN A 67 -23.52 -15.15 -16.46
C GLN A 67 -22.16 -15.75 -16.11
N TYR A 68 -22.03 -16.37 -14.94
CA TYR A 68 -20.78 -17.03 -14.53
C TYR A 68 -20.54 -18.29 -15.39
N ARG A 69 -20.01 -18.11 -16.60
CA ARG A 69 -19.48 -19.17 -17.46
C ARG A 69 -18.06 -19.50 -16.99
N GLY A 70 -17.92 -20.37 -16.00
CA GLY A 70 -16.60 -20.81 -15.55
C GLY A 70 -16.67 -22.11 -14.78
N LYS A 71 -16.03 -23.14 -15.31
CA LYS A 71 -16.00 -24.51 -14.77
C LYS A 71 -15.31 -24.62 -13.40
N ASP A 72 -14.55 -23.61 -12.97
CA ASP A 72 -13.55 -23.84 -11.92
C ASP A 72 -13.75 -23.13 -10.58
N ILE A 73 -14.60 -22.11 -10.41
CA ILE A 73 -14.85 -21.50 -9.09
C ILE A 73 -16.30 -21.01 -8.99
N HIS A 74 -17.18 -21.87 -8.44
CA HIS A 74 -18.62 -21.71 -8.18
C HIS A 74 -19.57 -21.66 -9.42
N PRO A 75 -19.98 -22.83 -9.96
CA PRO A 75 -20.88 -22.97 -11.12
C PRO A 75 -22.37 -22.68 -10.84
N ILE A 76 -22.69 -21.85 -9.83
CA ILE A 76 -23.96 -21.94 -9.10
C ILE A 76 -25.00 -20.82 -9.36
N PRO A 77 -24.67 -19.58 -9.74
CA PRO A 77 -25.63 -18.48 -9.57
C PRO A 77 -26.86 -18.57 -10.48
N GLN A 78 -26.74 -19.05 -11.72
CA GLN A 78 -27.92 -19.19 -12.59
C GLN A 78 -28.85 -20.32 -12.14
N LYS A 79 -28.29 -21.50 -11.82
CA LYS A 79 -29.07 -22.64 -11.31
C LYS A 79 -29.71 -22.31 -9.97
N TYR A 80 -28.94 -21.73 -9.05
CA TYR A 80 -29.43 -21.27 -7.76
C TYR A 80 -30.51 -20.21 -7.89
N LEU A 81 -30.33 -19.23 -8.79
CA LEU A 81 -31.34 -18.19 -9.01
C LEU A 81 -32.62 -18.80 -9.58
N GLN A 82 -32.53 -19.75 -10.51
CA GLN A 82 -33.70 -20.47 -11.04
C GLN A 82 -34.43 -21.28 -9.96
N GLU A 83 -33.70 -21.98 -9.09
CA GLU A 83 -34.27 -22.77 -7.98
C GLU A 83 -34.88 -21.90 -6.88
N SER A 84 -34.27 -20.75 -6.58
CA SER A 84 -34.72 -19.83 -5.53
C SER A 84 -35.71 -18.77 -6.01
N TRP A 85 -35.89 -18.59 -7.33
CA TRP A 85 -36.81 -17.61 -7.91
C TRP A 85 -38.26 -17.73 -7.42
N PRO A 86 -38.84 -18.93 -7.25
CA PRO A 86 -40.20 -19.06 -6.73
C PRO A 86 -40.37 -18.43 -5.35
N ILE A 87 -39.34 -18.49 -4.49
CA ILE A 87 -39.36 -17.90 -3.14
C ILE A 87 -39.37 -16.37 -3.25
N VAL A 88 -38.54 -15.80 -4.12
CA VAL A 88 -38.48 -14.36 -4.39
C VAL A 88 -39.81 -13.85 -4.97
N LYS A 89 -40.40 -14.60 -5.91
CA LYS A 89 -41.69 -14.29 -6.51
C LYS A 89 -42.82 -14.34 -5.49
N GLY A 90 -42.79 -15.30 -4.56
CA GLY A 90 -43.73 -15.38 -3.44
C GLY A 90 -43.67 -14.12 -2.56
N ALA A 91 -42.47 -13.75 -2.12
CA ALA A 91 -42.28 -12.58 -1.26
C ALA A 91 -42.67 -11.26 -1.95
N LEU A 92 -42.32 -11.05 -3.22
CA LEU A 92 -42.69 -9.82 -3.94
C LEU A 92 -44.18 -9.72 -4.29
N LYS A 93 -44.86 -10.88 -4.43
CA LYS A 93 -46.30 -10.93 -4.70
C LYS A 93 -47.12 -10.40 -3.53
N GLU A 94 -46.66 -10.57 -2.29
CA GLU A 94 -47.32 -10.02 -1.08
C GLU A 94 -47.43 -8.49 -1.14
N PHE A 95 -46.42 -7.83 -1.73
CA PHE A 95 -46.39 -6.37 -1.92
C PHE A 95 -47.01 -5.92 -3.26
N GLY A 96 -47.56 -6.85 -4.06
CA GLY A 96 -48.13 -6.54 -5.37
C GLY A 96 -47.11 -6.14 -6.44
N ILE A 97 -45.85 -6.59 -6.31
CA ILE A 97 -44.79 -6.33 -7.30
C ILE A 97 -44.64 -7.55 -8.22
N THR A 98 -44.53 -7.30 -9.51
CA THR A 98 -44.22 -8.34 -10.50
C THR A 98 -42.71 -8.46 -10.69
N CYS A 99 -42.22 -9.70 -10.80
CA CYS A 99 -40.81 -9.97 -11.04
C CYS A 99 -40.63 -11.01 -12.16
N GLU A 100 -39.70 -10.73 -13.05
CA GLU A 100 -39.37 -11.55 -14.21
C GLU A 100 -37.88 -11.89 -14.22
N LEU A 101 -37.56 -13.14 -14.57
CA LEU A 101 -36.20 -13.66 -14.69
C LEU A 101 -35.96 -14.04 -16.14
N ASN A 102 -35.11 -13.27 -16.83
CA ASN A 102 -34.69 -13.57 -18.19
C ASN A 102 -33.33 -14.29 -18.17
N LEU A 103 -33.35 -15.59 -18.49
CA LEU A 103 -32.15 -16.42 -18.53
C LEU A 103 -31.32 -16.25 -19.82
N VAL A 104 -31.93 -15.71 -20.88
CA VAL A 104 -31.26 -15.49 -22.18
C VAL A 104 -30.40 -14.24 -22.12
N GLU A 105 -30.99 -13.14 -21.64
CA GLU A 105 -30.27 -11.87 -21.44
C GLU A 105 -29.43 -11.86 -20.15
N GLY A 106 -29.76 -12.73 -19.18
CA GLY A 106 -29.13 -12.71 -17.86
C GLY A 106 -29.57 -11.50 -17.04
N SER A 107 -30.86 -11.16 -17.10
CA SER A 107 -31.45 -9.98 -16.46
C SER A 107 -32.57 -10.36 -15.48
N MET A 108 -32.65 -9.63 -14.37
CA MET A 108 -33.76 -9.67 -13.42
C MET A 108 -34.50 -8.35 -13.48
N THR A 109 -35.82 -8.40 -13.67
CA THR A 109 -36.67 -7.21 -13.78
C THR A 109 -37.74 -7.23 -12.71
N VAL A 110 -37.97 -6.09 -12.06
CA VAL A 110 -39.05 -5.86 -11.11
C VAL A 110 -39.89 -4.68 -11.58
N SER A 111 -41.21 -4.83 -11.53
CA SER A 111 -42.16 -3.82 -12.00
C SER A 111 -43.31 -3.64 -11.01
N THR A 112 -43.75 -2.39 -10.81
CA THR A 112 -44.95 -2.11 -10.03
C THR A 112 -46.19 -2.52 -10.82
N THR A 113 -47.26 -2.84 -10.10
CA THR A 113 -48.57 -3.12 -10.70
C THR A 113 -49.61 -2.16 -10.14
N ARG A 114 -50.81 -2.17 -10.72
CA ARG A 114 -51.97 -1.43 -10.18
C ARG A 114 -52.35 -1.86 -8.75
N LYS A 115 -51.86 -3.01 -8.28
CA LYS A 115 -52.10 -3.54 -6.93
C LYS A 115 -51.03 -3.10 -5.92
N THR A 116 -49.93 -2.51 -6.39
CA THR A 116 -48.90 -1.97 -5.49
C THR A 116 -49.46 -0.74 -4.78
N ARG A 117 -49.47 -0.77 -3.44
CA ARG A 117 -49.99 0.34 -2.61
C ARG A 117 -48.86 1.21 -2.04
N ASP A 118 -47.78 0.58 -1.59
CA ASP A 118 -46.59 1.28 -1.09
C ASP A 118 -45.80 1.88 -2.28
N PRO A 119 -45.54 3.19 -2.32
CA PRO A 119 -44.71 3.78 -3.37
C PRO A 119 -43.21 3.47 -3.23
N TYR A 120 -42.69 3.24 -2.02
CA TYR A 120 -41.25 3.05 -1.78
C TYR A 120 -40.79 1.59 -1.89
N ILE A 121 -41.71 0.62 -1.82
CA ILE A 121 -41.36 -0.81 -1.91
C ILE A 121 -40.63 -1.18 -3.21
N ILE A 122 -40.88 -0.46 -4.32
CA ILE A 122 -40.18 -0.71 -5.60
C ILE A 122 -38.67 -0.45 -5.49
N ILE A 123 -38.27 0.51 -4.64
CA ILE A 123 -36.86 0.84 -4.37
C ILE A 123 -36.21 -0.31 -3.59
N LYS A 124 -36.93 -0.90 -2.62
CA LYS A 124 -36.48 -2.08 -1.89
C LYS A 124 -36.41 -3.32 -2.79
N ALA A 125 -37.37 -3.50 -3.70
CA ALA A 125 -37.35 -4.58 -4.69
C ALA A 125 -36.17 -4.46 -5.67
N ARG A 126 -35.83 -3.23 -6.10
CA ARG A 126 -34.62 -2.95 -6.87
C ARG A 126 -33.36 -3.34 -6.09
N ASP A 127 -33.33 -3.05 -4.80
CA ASP A 127 -32.19 -3.35 -3.95
C ASP A 127 -32.06 -4.87 -3.69
N LEU A 128 -33.18 -5.58 -3.59
CA LEU A 128 -33.24 -7.05 -3.56
C LEU A 128 -32.59 -7.67 -4.80
N ILE A 129 -33.00 -7.28 -6.02
CA ILE A 129 -32.39 -7.84 -7.25
C ILE A 129 -30.91 -7.47 -7.39
N LYS A 130 -30.49 -6.31 -6.89
CA LYS A 130 -29.07 -5.94 -6.83
C LYS A 130 -28.29 -6.84 -5.86
N LEU A 131 -28.85 -7.21 -4.73
CA LEU A 131 -28.21 -8.14 -3.79
C LEU A 131 -28.10 -9.56 -4.37
N LEU A 132 -29.15 -10.03 -5.05
CA LEU A 132 -29.13 -11.32 -5.76
C LEU A 132 -28.06 -11.33 -6.86
N SER A 133 -27.87 -10.21 -7.58
CA SER A 133 -26.80 -10.07 -8.58
C SER A 133 -25.38 -10.20 -7.98
N ARG A 134 -25.25 -9.94 -6.67
CA ARG A 134 -24.01 -10.09 -5.88
C ARG A 134 -23.95 -11.42 -5.13
N SER A 135 -24.78 -12.38 -5.53
CA SER A 135 -24.84 -13.74 -4.99
C SER A 135 -25.13 -13.83 -3.48
N VAL A 136 -25.87 -12.85 -2.94
CA VAL A 136 -26.44 -12.97 -1.60
C VAL A 136 -27.55 -14.03 -1.63
N PRO A 137 -27.61 -14.97 -0.66
CA PRO A 137 -28.67 -15.98 -0.62
C PRO A 137 -30.07 -15.36 -0.55
N ALA A 138 -31.02 -15.91 -1.31
CA ALA A 138 -32.38 -15.38 -1.43
C ALA A 138 -33.11 -15.22 -0.07
N PRO A 139 -33.07 -16.19 0.87
CA PRO A 139 -33.72 -16.03 2.18
C PRO A 139 -33.15 -14.87 2.99
N GLN A 140 -31.86 -14.57 2.82
CA GLN A 140 -31.22 -13.45 3.48
C GLN A 140 -31.57 -12.14 2.78
N ALA A 141 -31.55 -12.12 1.45
CA ALA A 141 -31.84 -10.94 0.64
C ALA A 141 -33.28 -10.43 0.80
N ILE A 142 -34.26 -11.34 0.93
CA ILE A 142 -35.69 -11.01 1.13
C ILE A 142 -35.90 -10.13 2.37
N LYS A 143 -35.03 -10.22 3.39
CA LYS A 143 -35.10 -9.38 4.59
C LYS A 143 -34.95 -7.87 4.30
N VAL A 144 -34.43 -7.47 3.13
CA VAL A 144 -34.37 -6.05 2.71
C VAL A 144 -35.75 -5.45 2.44
N LEU A 145 -36.77 -6.28 2.19
CA LEU A 145 -38.13 -5.78 2.02
C LEU A 145 -38.70 -5.18 3.31
N ASN A 146 -38.10 -5.48 4.47
CA ASN A 146 -38.46 -4.84 5.74
C ASN A 146 -37.84 -3.44 5.83
N ASP A 147 -38.59 -2.46 6.35
CA ASP A 147 -38.16 -1.05 6.38
C ASP A 147 -36.89 -0.80 7.22
N GLU A 148 -36.73 -1.53 8.33
CA GLU A 148 -35.56 -1.44 9.21
C GLU A 148 -34.26 -1.89 8.55
N MET A 149 -34.36 -2.78 7.55
CA MET A 149 -33.24 -3.38 6.86
C MET A 149 -32.94 -2.62 5.57
N ASN A 150 -31.69 -2.19 5.44
CA ASN A 150 -31.19 -1.51 4.26
C ASN A 150 -30.01 -2.28 3.68
N CYS A 151 -29.68 -1.98 2.43
CA CYS A 151 -28.54 -2.59 1.76
C CYS A 151 -27.48 -1.55 1.40
N ASP A 152 -26.23 -1.98 1.33
CA ASP A 152 -25.14 -1.18 0.79
C ASP A 152 -24.18 -2.03 -0.04
N ILE A 153 -23.84 -1.56 -1.25
CA ILE A 153 -22.91 -2.23 -2.15
C ILE A 153 -21.66 -1.36 -2.27
N ILE A 154 -20.60 -1.77 -1.56
CA ILE A 154 -19.34 -1.04 -1.47
C ILE A 154 -18.40 -1.52 -2.58
N LYS A 155 -18.06 -0.62 -3.50
CA LYS A 155 -17.11 -0.90 -4.59
C LYS A 155 -15.67 -0.79 -4.06
N ILE A 156 -14.98 -1.93 -3.98
CA ILE A 156 -13.59 -1.99 -3.49
C ILE A 156 -12.54 -2.11 -4.60
N GLY A 157 -12.94 -2.51 -5.81
CA GLY A 157 -12.00 -2.78 -6.91
C GLY A 157 -11.19 -1.57 -7.40
N SER A 158 -11.74 -0.35 -7.30
CA SER A 158 -11.05 0.88 -7.75
C SER A 158 -10.10 1.48 -6.69
N LEU A 159 -10.10 0.95 -5.47
CA LEU A 159 -9.32 1.53 -4.36
C LEU A 159 -7.83 1.16 -4.42
N VAL A 160 -7.45 0.09 -5.13
CA VAL A 160 -6.07 -0.41 -5.18
C VAL A 160 -5.69 -0.76 -6.62
N ARG A 161 -4.58 -0.19 -7.12
CA ARG A 161 -4.09 -0.42 -8.49
C ARG A 161 -3.50 -1.83 -8.71
N ASN A 162 -2.79 -2.36 -7.72
CA ASN A 162 -2.10 -3.64 -7.84
C ASN A 162 -3.01 -4.81 -7.43
N LYS A 163 -3.23 -5.77 -8.33
CA LYS A 163 -4.10 -6.94 -8.11
C LYS A 163 -3.68 -7.79 -6.90
N GLU A 164 -2.39 -8.10 -6.75
CA GLU A 164 -1.89 -8.88 -5.62
C GLU A 164 -2.14 -8.20 -4.27
N ARG A 165 -1.91 -6.88 -4.22
CA ARG A 165 -2.14 -6.07 -3.02
C ARG A 165 -3.63 -6.02 -2.69
N PHE A 166 -4.49 -5.93 -3.70
CA PHE A 166 -5.93 -5.97 -3.55
C PHE A 166 -6.38 -7.31 -2.94
N VAL A 167 -5.90 -8.45 -3.46
CA VAL A 167 -6.23 -9.78 -2.94
C VAL A 167 -5.81 -9.92 -1.47
N LYS A 168 -4.56 -9.55 -1.13
CA LYS A 168 -4.07 -9.60 0.27
C LYS A 168 -4.87 -8.70 1.22
N ARG A 169 -5.29 -7.51 0.78
CA ARG A 169 -6.12 -6.60 1.61
C ARG A 169 -7.57 -7.05 1.73
N ARG A 170 -8.12 -7.68 0.69
CA ARG A 170 -9.44 -8.31 0.73
C ARG A 170 -9.44 -9.51 1.68
N GLU A 171 -8.47 -10.39 1.56
CA GLU A 171 -8.28 -11.54 2.45
C GLU A 171 -8.11 -11.11 3.91
N ARG A 172 -7.38 -10.02 4.16
CA ARG A 172 -7.29 -9.39 5.48
C ARG A 172 -8.65 -8.96 6.06
N LEU A 173 -9.57 -8.48 5.22
CA LEU A 173 -10.92 -8.09 5.65
C LEU A 173 -11.74 -9.31 6.09
N LEU A 174 -11.59 -10.44 5.39
CA LEU A 174 -12.19 -11.72 5.77
C LEU A 174 -11.58 -12.23 7.10
N GLY A 175 -10.25 -12.15 7.20
CA GLY A 175 -9.48 -12.72 8.30
C GLY A 175 -9.37 -14.25 8.21
N PRO A 176 -8.58 -14.88 9.10
CA PRO A 176 -8.46 -16.34 9.14
C PRO A 176 -9.82 -16.96 9.49
N ASN A 177 -10.23 -17.99 8.77
CA ASN A 177 -11.51 -18.69 8.95
C ASN A 177 -12.74 -17.74 9.02
N LEU A 178 -12.72 -16.62 8.28
CA LEU A 178 -13.79 -15.60 8.30
C LEU A 178 -14.05 -14.96 9.68
N SER A 179 -13.16 -15.13 10.66
CA SER A 179 -13.34 -14.66 12.03
C SER A 179 -13.48 -13.13 12.13
N THR A 180 -12.70 -12.39 11.34
CA THR A 180 -12.74 -10.92 11.34
C THR A 180 -14.06 -10.42 10.75
N LEU A 181 -14.51 -11.03 9.65
CA LEU A 181 -15.81 -10.72 9.05
C LEU A 181 -16.95 -11.03 10.03
N LYS A 182 -16.95 -12.22 10.66
CA LYS A 182 -17.98 -12.61 11.63
C LYS A 182 -18.03 -11.68 12.84
N ALA A 183 -16.88 -11.23 13.34
CA ALA A 183 -16.82 -10.26 14.42
C ALA A 183 -17.46 -8.91 14.02
N ILE A 184 -17.20 -8.43 12.80
CA ILE A 184 -17.82 -7.20 12.29
C ILE A 184 -19.33 -7.37 12.16
N GLU A 185 -19.81 -8.52 11.67
CA GLU A 185 -21.25 -8.82 11.57
C GLU A 185 -21.94 -8.74 12.94
N ILE A 186 -21.38 -9.41 13.96
CA ILE A 186 -21.96 -9.44 15.32
C ILE A 186 -21.96 -8.05 15.96
N LEU A 187 -20.88 -7.28 15.75
CA LEU A 187 -20.75 -5.95 16.35
C LEU A 187 -21.67 -4.91 15.71
N THR A 188 -21.83 -4.97 14.38
CA THR A 188 -22.62 -4.00 13.62
C THR A 188 -24.08 -4.42 13.43
N GLY A 189 -24.43 -5.68 13.74
CA GLY A 189 -25.74 -6.25 13.45
C GLY A 189 -26.03 -6.35 11.95
N CYS A 190 -24.99 -6.32 11.13
CA CYS A 190 -25.10 -6.38 9.67
C CYS A 190 -24.72 -7.77 9.15
N TYR A 191 -25.31 -8.18 8.05
CA TYR A 191 -24.85 -9.30 7.24
C TYR A 191 -23.89 -8.79 6.17
N ILE A 192 -22.73 -9.42 6.02
CA ILE A 192 -21.68 -8.93 5.11
C ILE A 192 -21.21 -10.07 4.21
N LEU A 193 -21.23 -9.83 2.90
CA LEU A 193 -20.72 -10.77 1.91
C LEU A 193 -19.64 -10.08 1.06
N VAL A 194 -18.44 -10.65 1.08
CA VAL A 194 -17.30 -10.15 0.32
C VAL A 194 -17.12 -11.02 -0.93
N GLN A 195 -17.41 -10.46 -2.11
CA GLN A 195 -17.30 -11.20 -3.37
C GLN A 195 -16.65 -10.36 -4.47
N GLY A 196 -15.61 -10.94 -5.09
CA GLY A 196 -14.91 -10.31 -6.21
C GLY A 196 -14.37 -8.93 -5.83
N ASN A 197 -14.91 -7.90 -6.48
CA ASN A 197 -14.49 -6.50 -6.38
C ASN A 197 -15.49 -5.63 -5.58
N THR A 198 -16.45 -6.26 -4.92
CA THR A 198 -17.49 -5.57 -4.14
C THR A 198 -17.71 -6.24 -2.79
N VAL A 199 -18.15 -5.46 -1.82
CA VAL A 199 -18.65 -5.96 -0.53
C VAL A 199 -20.12 -5.58 -0.44
N ALA A 200 -20.99 -6.57 -0.36
CA ALA A 200 -22.41 -6.37 -0.10
C ALA A 200 -22.63 -6.40 1.42
N ALA A 201 -23.36 -5.43 1.95
CA ALA A 201 -23.73 -5.35 3.35
C ALA A 201 -25.24 -5.13 3.48
N MET A 202 -25.86 -5.72 4.50
CA MET A 202 -27.28 -5.56 4.82
C MET A 202 -27.44 -5.33 6.32
N GLY A 203 -28.25 -4.35 6.71
CA GLY A 203 -28.50 -4.05 8.12
C GLY A 203 -29.08 -2.66 8.34
N SER A 204 -28.98 -2.18 9.58
CA SER A 204 -29.41 -0.83 9.95
C SER A 204 -28.49 0.25 9.35
N PHE A 205 -29.01 1.46 9.14
CA PHE A 205 -28.23 2.56 8.57
C PHE A 205 -26.96 2.89 9.37
N ARG A 206 -27.06 2.84 10.72
CA ARG A 206 -25.91 3.05 11.62
C ARG A 206 -24.84 1.98 11.43
N GLY A 207 -25.24 0.71 11.33
CA GLY A 207 -24.35 -0.41 11.07
C GLY A 207 -23.68 -0.31 9.70
N LEU A 208 -24.45 -0.02 8.64
CA LEU A 208 -23.93 0.13 7.28
C LEU A 208 -22.88 1.23 7.16
N LYS A 209 -23.09 2.38 7.82
CA LYS A 209 -22.11 3.49 7.85
C LYS A 209 -20.80 3.05 8.51
N GLN A 210 -20.88 2.26 9.59
CA GLN A 210 -19.69 1.70 10.24
C GLN A 210 -18.99 0.68 9.34
N VAL A 211 -19.73 -0.27 8.74
CA VAL A 211 -19.18 -1.27 7.83
C VAL A 211 -18.48 -0.61 6.65
N ARG A 212 -19.11 0.38 6.01
CA ARG A 212 -18.51 1.13 4.89
C ARG A 212 -17.18 1.75 5.28
N ARG A 213 -17.10 2.41 6.44
CA ARG A 213 -15.86 3.00 6.94
C ARG A 213 -14.77 1.93 7.14
N ILE A 214 -15.12 0.80 7.76
CA ILE A 214 -14.18 -0.31 8.03
C ILE A 214 -13.64 -0.90 6.73
N VAL A 215 -14.52 -1.17 5.77
CA VAL A 215 -14.16 -1.74 4.47
C VAL A 215 -13.24 -0.79 3.70
N GLU A 216 -13.60 0.48 3.61
CA GLU A 216 -12.78 1.49 2.92
C GLU A 216 -11.41 1.69 3.59
N ASP A 217 -11.36 1.81 4.91
CA ASP A 217 -10.11 2.01 5.66
C ASP A 217 -9.18 0.79 5.58
N CYS A 218 -9.76 -0.43 5.59
CA CYS A 218 -9.01 -1.68 5.40
C CYS A 218 -8.38 -1.75 4.02
N ILE A 219 -9.15 -1.45 2.96
CA ILE A 219 -8.67 -1.52 1.58
C ILE A 219 -7.70 -0.36 1.27
N LYS A 220 -7.90 0.84 1.82
CA LYS A 220 -6.95 1.98 1.70
C LYS A 220 -5.68 1.80 2.55
N ASN A 221 -5.67 0.81 3.46
CA ASN A 221 -4.57 0.56 4.41
C ASN A 221 -4.30 1.76 5.33
N VAL A 222 -5.40 2.38 5.81
CA VAL A 222 -5.38 3.44 6.82
C VAL A 222 -5.28 2.78 8.20
N LYS A 223 -6.20 1.87 8.50
CA LYS A 223 -6.26 1.06 9.72
C LYS A 223 -6.49 -0.41 9.39
N HIS A 224 -5.98 -1.31 10.23
CA HIS A 224 -6.29 -2.74 10.16
C HIS A 224 -7.72 -2.98 10.70
N PRO A 225 -8.52 -3.90 10.14
CA PRO A 225 -9.91 -4.14 10.58
C PRO A 225 -10.01 -4.50 12.07
N VAL A 226 -9.00 -5.19 12.61
CA VAL A 226 -8.89 -5.49 14.05
C VAL A 226 -8.92 -4.23 14.93
N TYR A 227 -8.34 -3.10 14.50
CA TYR A 227 -8.43 -1.85 15.27
C TYR A 227 -9.84 -1.28 15.28
N HIS A 228 -10.56 -1.39 14.16
CA HIS A 228 -11.97 -0.99 14.13
C HIS A 228 -12.85 -1.90 14.98
N ILE A 229 -12.55 -3.21 15.02
CA ILE A 229 -13.24 -4.16 15.90
C ILE A 229 -13.05 -3.75 17.37
N LYS A 230 -11.82 -3.42 17.78
CA LYS A 230 -11.54 -2.90 19.13
C LYS A 230 -12.25 -1.58 19.40
N GLU A 231 -12.24 -0.66 18.44
CA GLU A 231 -12.95 0.62 18.52
C GLU A 231 -14.46 0.41 18.72
N LEU A 232 -15.07 -0.51 17.97
CA LEU A 232 -16.49 -0.86 18.09
C LEU A 232 -16.83 -1.54 19.41
N LEU A 233 -15.96 -2.44 19.90
CA LEU A 233 -16.12 -3.08 21.22
C LEU A 233 -16.15 -2.03 22.33
N ILE A 234 -15.15 -1.12 22.34
CA ILE A 234 -15.07 -0.05 23.34
C ILE A 234 -16.30 0.86 23.25
N LYS A 235 -16.70 1.27 22.03
CA LYS A 235 -17.90 2.08 21.83
C LYS A 235 -19.17 1.39 22.31
N ARG A 236 -19.28 0.07 22.13
CA ARG A 236 -20.44 -0.71 22.59
C ARG A 236 -20.50 -0.80 24.12
N GLU A 237 -19.36 -0.95 24.79
CA GLU A 237 -19.29 -0.92 26.26
C GLU A 237 -19.56 0.48 26.82
N LEU A 238 -18.97 1.53 26.23
CA LEU A 238 -19.23 2.92 26.63
C LEU A 238 -20.71 3.32 26.43
N ALA A 239 -21.35 2.84 25.37
CA ALA A 239 -22.76 3.11 25.10
C ALA A 239 -23.72 2.52 26.14
N LYS A 240 -23.30 1.52 26.94
CA LYS A 240 -24.11 0.98 28.03
C LYS A 240 -24.15 1.90 29.24
N ASN A 241 -23.17 2.79 29.39
CA ASN A 241 -23.08 3.70 30.52
C ASN A 241 -23.86 4.99 30.21
N PRO A 242 -24.98 5.28 30.90
CA PRO A 242 -25.81 6.45 30.60
C PRO A 242 -25.10 7.77 30.92
N ALA A 243 -24.18 7.79 31.90
CA ALA A 243 -23.45 8.98 32.33
C ALA A 243 -22.54 9.57 31.24
N LEU A 244 -22.02 8.76 30.32
CA LEU A 244 -21.08 9.18 29.28
C LEU A 244 -21.76 9.39 27.91
N ALA A 245 -23.08 9.32 27.83
CA ALA A 245 -23.80 9.36 26.55
C ALA A 245 -23.70 10.72 25.83
N THR A 246 -23.55 11.81 26.59
CA THR A 246 -23.47 13.19 26.09
C THR A 246 -22.04 13.66 25.83
N GLU A 247 -21.03 12.98 26.36
CA GLU A 247 -19.62 13.36 26.23
C GLU A 247 -18.94 12.75 25.00
N SER A 248 -17.87 13.39 24.52
CA SER A 248 -17.04 12.81 23.44
C SER A 248 -16.21 11.63 23.95
N TRP A 249 -16.28 10.51 23.23
CA TRP A 249 -15.56 9.27 23.59
C TRP A 249 -14.12 9.21 23.08
N ASP A 250 -13.62 10.23 22.39
CA ASP A 250 -12.30 10.20 21.73
C ASP A 250 -11.14 9.93 22.70
N ARG A 251 -11.29 10.29 23.98
CA ARG A 251 -10.33 10.01 25.05
C ARG A 251 -10.11 8.50 25.28
N PHE A 252 -11.16 7.71 25.15
CA PHE A 252 -11.15 6.27 25.40
C PHE A 252 -10.81 5.46 24.14
N LEU A 253 -10.85 6.08 22.96
CA LEU A 253 -10.62 5.38 21.71
C LEU A 253 -9.11 5.22 21.44
N PRO A 254 -8.65 4.01 21.04
CA PRO A 254 -7.26 3.79 20.67
C PRO A 254 -6.87 4.60 19.41
N ASN A 255 -6.04 5.62 19.60
CA ASN A 255 -5.54 6.42 18.49
C ASN A 255 -4.34 5.73 17.82
N PHE A 256 -4.61 5.05 16.69
CA PHE A 256 -3.56 4.50 15.85
C PHE A 256 -2.86 5.62 15.07
N LYS A 257 -1.68 6.05 15.53
CA LYS A 257 -0.79 6.91 14.76
C LYS A 257 0.07 6.05 13.84
N LYS A 258 -0.02 6.28 12.52
CA LYS A 258 0.92 5.69 11.56
C LYS A 258 2.32 6.21 11.92
N LYS A 259 3.18 5.33 12.45
CA LYS A 259 4.60 5.62 12.62
C LYS A 259 5.24 5.66 11.23
N ASN A 260 5.19 6.82 10.57
CA ASN A 260 5.93 7.08 9.34
C ASN A 260 7.40 7.34 9.71
N VAL A 261 8.07 6.29 10.22
CA VAL A 261 9.49 6.36 10.52
C VAL A 261 10.19 6.48 9.18
N LYS A 262 10.72 7.67 8.91
CA LYS A 262 11.51 7.93 7.71
C LYS A 262 12.67 6.94 7.71
N GLN A 263 12.70 6.01 6.76
CA GLN A 263 13.88 5.19 6.53
C GLN A 263 15.07 6.12 6.27
N LYS A 264 16.24 5.75 6.81
CA LYS A 264 17.47 6.49 6.54
C LYS A 264 17.66 6.58 5.04
N LYS A 265 17.67 7.81 4.51
CA LYS A 265 17.99 8.02 3.10
C LYS A 265 19.45 7.58 2.88
N PRO A 266 19.75 6.85 1.80
CA PRO A 266 21.14 6.54 1.48
C PRO A 266 21.92 7.84 1.29
N HIS A 267 23.15 7.89 1.82
CA HIS A 267 24.00 9.09 1.82
C HIS A 267 24.34 9.58 0.40
N GLN A 268 24.30 8.69 -0.58
CA GLN A 268 24.42 9.02 -2.01
C GLN A 268 23.21 8.45 -2.74
N THR A 269 22.34 9.33 -3.22
CA THR A 269 21.27 8.94 -4.14
C THR A 269 21.84 9.12 -5.55
N LYS A 270 22.15 8.03 -6.25
CA LYS A 270 22.64 8.11 -7.64
C LYS A 270 21.56 8.81 -8.46
N GLU A 271 21.89 9.96 -9.05
CA GLU A 271 21.00 10.63 -9.99
C GLU A 271 20.67 9.67 -11.15
N LYS A 272 19.39 9.59 -11.51
CA LYS A 272 18.96 8.71 -12.60
C LYS A 272 19.49 9.31 -13.90
N LYS A 273 20.18 8.49 -14.71
CA LYS A 273 20.62 8.91 -16.06
C LYS A 273 19.40 9.36 -16.87
N PRO A 274 19.54 10.41 -17.72
CA PRO A 274 18.45 10.86 -18.59
C PRO A 274 17.99 9.72 -19.49
N TYR A 275 16.68 9.62 -19.73
CA TYR A 275 16.11 8.59 -20.60
C TYR A 275 16.55 8.84 -22.04
N THR A 276 17.36 7.94 -22.59
CA THR A 276 17.70 7.91 -24.01
C THR A 276 16.83 6.87 -24.69
N PRO A 277 16.06 7.22 -25.74
CA PRO A 277 15.23 6.26 -26.46
C PRO A 277 16.08 5.24 -27.24
N PHE A 278 17.35 5.58 -27.51
CA PHE A 278 18.31 4.70 -28.16
C PHE A 278 19.00 3.80 -27.13
N PRO A 279 19.06 2.48 -27.38
CA PRO A 279 19.86 1.58 -26.55
C PRO A 279 21.35 1.94 -26.69
N PRO A 280 22.17 1.74 -25.65
CA PRO A 280 23.62 1.87 -25.78
C PRO A 280 24.14 0.85 -26.81
N PRO A 281 25.26 1.14 -27.49
CA PRO A 281 25.88 0.17 -28.39
C PRO A 281 26.23 -1.10 -27.62
N GLN A 282 26.02 -2.26 -28.27
CA GLN A 282 26.44 -3.55 -27.72
C GLN A 282 27.98 -3.54 -27.59
N GLN A 283 28.50 -4.16 -26.54
CA GLN A 283 29.95 -4.33 -26.43
C GLN A 283 30.39 -5.29 -27.57
N PRO A 284 31.36 -4.90 -28.40
CA PRO A 284 31.82 -5.75 -29.49
C PRO A 284 32.37 -7.06 -28.94
N SER A 285 32.19 -8.16 -29.66
CA SER A 285 32.77 -9.45 -29.28
C SER A 285 34.29 -9.39 -29.40
N LYS A 286 35.00 -10.34 -28.78
CA LYS A 286 36.45 -10.45 -28.97
C LYS A 286 36.82 -10.59 -30.46
N ILE A 287 35.99 -11.30 -31.22
CA ILE A 287 36.15 -11.47 -32.67
C ILE A 287 36.00 -10.13 -33.36
N ASP A 288 34.99 -9.32 -33.00
CA ASP A 288 34.79 -8.00 -33.59
C ASP A 288 35.96 -7.06 -33.27
N ILE A 289 36.49 -7.08 -32.04
CA ILE A 289 37.68 -6.31 -31.66
C ILE A 289 38.90 -6.78 -32.45
N GLU A 290 39.09 -8.10 -32.63
CA GLU A 290 40.18 -8.66 -33.42
C GLU A 290 40.04 -8.32 -34.93
N LEU A 291 38.81 -8.25 -35.44
CA LEU A 291 38.51 -7.83 -36.81
C LEU A 291 38.76 -6.33 -36.99
N GLU A 292 38.35 -5.48 -36.04
CA GLU A 292 38.58 -4.02 -36.04
C GLU A 292 40.07 -3.67 -35.93
N THR A 293 40.82 -4.39 -35.08
CA THR A 293 42.28 -4.19 -34.90
C THR A 293 43.12 -4.80 -36.04
N GLY A 294 42.49 -5.59 -36.93
CA GLY A 294 43.17 -6.34 -37.99
C GLY A 294 44.05 -7.48 -37.49
N GLU A 295 44.08 -7.74 -36.18
CA GLU A 295 44.82 -8.85 -35.58
C GLU A 295 44.20 -10.20 -35.94
N TYR A 296 42.90 -10.25 -36.23
CA TYR A 296 42.23 -11.47 -36.66
C TYR A 296 42.86 -12.06 -37.94
N PHE A 297 43.27 -11.21 -38.88
CA PHE A 297 43.82 -11.62 -40.17
C PHE A 297 45.32 -11.98 -40.12
N LEU A 298 46.03 -11.68 -39.02
CA LEU A 298 47.45 -12.00 -38.88
C LEU A 298 47.65 -13.44 -38.40
N SER A 299 48.48 -14.20 -39.12
CA SER A 299 48.96 -15.52 -38.68
C SER A 299 49.75 -15.42 -37.38
N ASP A 300 49.69 -16.46 -36.55
CA ASP A 300 50.37 -16.52 -35.25
C ASP A 300 51.88 -16.27 -35.33
N LYS A 301 52.52 -16.67 -36.44
CA LYS A 301 53.93 -16.37 -36.71
C LYS A 301 54.22 -14.88 -36.85
N LYS A 302 53.31 -14.13 -37.49
CA LYS A 302 53.43 -12.67 -37.63
C LYS A 302 53.11 -11.96 -36.30
N LYS A 303 52.14 -12.47 -35.54
CA LYS A 303 51.81 -11.96 -34.19
C LYS A 303 53.00 -12.13 -33.23
N SER A 304 53.68 -13.29 -33.24
CA SER A 304 54.83 -13.53 -32.38
C SER A 304 56.05 -12.69 -32.78
N ALA A 305 56.31 -12.51 -34.07
CA ALA A 305 57.37 -11.62 -34.57
C ALA A 305 57.14 -10.16 -34.15
N LYS A 306 55.90 -9.66 -34.27
CA LYS A 306 55.53 -8.30 -33.83
C LYS A 306 55.71 -8.13 -32.31
N LYS A 307 55.30 -9.12 -31.51
CA LYS A 307 55.53 -9.15 -30.05
C LYS A 307 57.02 -9.18 -29.68
N TRP A 308 57.85 -9.86 -30.46
CA TRP A 308 59.29 -9.90 -30.25
C TRP A 308 59.95 -8.56 -30.55
N GLN A 309 59.58 -7.92 -31.66
CA GLN A 309 60.04 -6.57 -32.01
C GLN A 309 59.66 -5.56 -30.92
N GLU A 310 58.42 -5.58 -30.44
CA GLU A 310 57.98 -4.70 -29.35
C GLU A 310 58.76 -4.93 -28.04
N LYS A 311 59.14 -6.19 -27.75
CA LYS A 311 60.00 -6.50 -26.58
C LYS A 311 61.40 -5.94 -26.75
N LEU A 312 61.99 -6.04 -27.94
CA LEU A 312 63.32 -5.49 -28.25
C LEU A 312 63.31 -3.96 -28.13
N GLU A 313 62.30 -3.29 -28.68
CA GLU A 313 62.13 -1.84 -28.55
C GLU A 313 61.99 -1.39 -27.09
N LYS A 314 61.19 -2.12 -26.29
CA LYS A 314 61.09 -1.87 -24.85
C LYS A 314 62.41 -2.09 -24.11
N GLN A 315 63.19 -3.10 -24.49
CA GLN A 315 64.51 -3.34 -23.92
C GLN A 315 65.50 -2.23 -24.29
N ALA A 316 65.50 -1.79 -25.55
CA ALA A 316 66.31 -0.67 -26.02
C ALA A 316 65.95 0.62 -25.27
N GLY A 317 64.66 0.94 -25.15
CA GLY A 317 64.19 2.11 -24.39
C GLY A 317 64.58 2.06 -22.92
N LYS A 318 64.49 0.91 -22.25
CA LYS A 318 64.96 0.74 -20.86
C LYS A 318 66.48 0.85 -20.75
N SER A 319 67.21 0.33 -21.73
CA SER A 319 68.67 0.45 -21.78
C SER A 319 69.09 1.92 -21.91
N GLU A 320 68.43 2.67 -22.79
CA GLU A 320 68.62 4.11 -22.93
C GLU A 320 68.24 4.88 -21.68
N GLU A 321 67.10 4.56 -21.05
CA GLU A 321 66.69 5.18 -19.79
C GLU A 321 67.71 4.91 -18.67
N ASN A 322 68.20 3.68 -18.56
CA ASN A 322 69.23 3.31 -17.59
C ASN A 322 70.57 3.99 -17.91
N LYS A 323 70.93 4.14 -19.18
CA LYS A 323 72.12 4.86 -19.61
C LYS A 323 72.02 6.34 -19.24
N ARG A 324 70.87 6.98 -19.53
CA ARG A 324 70.57 8.37 -19.11
C ARG A 324 70.62 8.54 -17.60
N LYS A 325 70.09 7.59 -16.82
CA LYS A 325 70.17 7.60 -15.35
C LYS A 325 71.61 7.48 -14.85
N ARG A 326 72.43 6.62 -15.48
CA ARG A 326 73.85 6.47 -15.14
C ARG A 326 74.67 7.72 -15.49
N GLU A 327 74.46 8.29 -16.68
CA GLU A 327 75.09 9.53 -17.12
C GLU A 327 74.71 10.71 -16.21
N ALA A 328 73.43 10.80 -15.82
CA ALA A 328 72.97 11.82 -14.86
C ALA A 328 73.59 11.65 -13.46
N ALA A 329 73.91 10.42 -13.03
CA ALA A 329 74.57 10.17 -11.76
C ALA A 329 76.09 10.48 -11.78
N PHE A 330 76.71 10.53 -12.97
CA PHE A 330 78.15 10.76 -13.14
C PHE A 330 78.50 12.24 -13.38
N VAL A 331 77.49 13.09 -13.59
CA VAL A 331 77.66 14.54 -13.57
C VAL A 331 77.63 14.99 -12.10
N PRO A 332 78.74 15.54 -11.56
CA PRO A 332 78.73 16.09 -10.21
C PRO A 332 77.60 17.10 -10.07
N PRO A 333 76.80 17.06 -8.99
CA PRO A 333 75.88 18.13 -8.67
C PRO A 333 76.64 19.46 -8.73
N LYS A 334 76.12 20.45 -9.45
CA LYS A 334 76.76 21.77 -9.48
C LYS A 334 76.72 22.35 -8.07
N GLU A 335 77.89 22.59 -7.47
CA GLU A 335 78.02 23.28 -6.20
C GLU A 335 78.00 24.79 -6.43
N ASP A 336 77.09 25.50 -5.74
CA ASP A 336 77.04 26.95 -5.74
C ASP A 336 78.21 27.50 -4.89
N ILE A 337 79.21 28.10 -5.53
CA ILE A 337 80.31 28.77 -4.82
C ILE A 337 79.84 30.17 -4.40
N ALA A 338 79.54 30.34 -3.11
CA ALA A 338 79.52 31.63 -2.45
C ALA A 338 80.16 31.50 -1.05
N GLY A 339 81.27 32.21 -0.83
CA GLY A 339 82.06 32.21 0.40
C GLY A 339 81.45 32.99 1.58
N PRO A 340 82.08 32.94 2.77
CA PRO A 340 81.43 33.18 4.05
C PRO A 340 81.43 34.65 4.49
N SER A 341 80.32 35.13 5.06
CA SER A 341 80.29 36.29 5.95
C SER A 341 79.19 36.14 7.01
N GLU A 342 79.50 36.50 8.24
CA GLU A 342 78.66 36.39 9.43
C GLU A 342 77.47 37.35 9.41
N SER A 343 76.26 36.85 9.68
CA SER A 343 75.34 37.38 10.72
C SER A 343 74.01 36.61 10.75
N ASP A 344 73.49 36.45 11.97
CA ASP A 344 72.11 36.16 12.35
C ASP A 344 71.61 34.71 12.54
N LYS A 345 71.61 34.33 13.82
CA LYS A 345 70.47 33.78 14.60
C LYS A 345 69.66 32.61 14.03
N ALA A 346 69.88 31.46 14.65
CA ALA A 346 68.88 30.60 15.31
C ALA A 346 67.47 30.51 14.69
N THR A 347 67.16 29.35 14.07
CA THR A 347 66.02 28.43 14.34
C THR A 347 65.57 27.68 13.07
N ALA A 348 66.18 26.52 12.77
CA ALA A 348 65.65 25.63 11.71
C ALA A 348 66.02 24.13 11.86
N GLY A 349 66.34 23.65 13.07
CA GLY A 349 66.79 22.24 13.25
C GLY A 349 65.69 21.20 13.54
N ASN A 350 64.46 21.61 13.84
CA ASN A 350 63.44 20.70 14.37
C ASN A 350 62.28 20.36 13.41
N ASN A 351 62.17 21.04 12.25
CA ASN A 351 61.02 20.86 11.35
C ASN A 351 61.23 19.77 10.29
N GLU A 352 62.46 19.53 9.83
CA GLU A 352 62.71 18.52 8.78
C GLU A 352 62.50 17.08 9.28
N ILE A 353 62.97 16.76 10.49
CA ILE A 353 62.76 15.44 11.10
C ILE A 353 61.26 15.22 11.38
N ALA A 354 60.55 16.28 11.79
CA ALA A 354 59.11 16.22 12.03
C ALA A 354 58.31 16.00 10.74
N ASP A 355 58.72 16.60 9.62
CA ASP A 355 58.04 16.46 8.34
C ASP A 355 58.38 15.14 7.63
N ILE A 356 59.60 14.63 7.82
CA ILE A 356 59.99 13.26 7.43
C ILE A 356 59.19 12.22 8.24
N ALA A 357 59.05 12.41 9.56
CA ALA A 357 58.24 11.52 10.40
C ALA A 357 56.74 11.57 10.05
N LYS A 358 56.20 12.76 9.71
CA LYS A 358 54.80 12.90 9.23
C LYS A 358 54.61 12.22 7.87
N SER A 359 55.55 12.33 6.94
CA SER A 359 55.45 11.71 5.62
C SER A 359 55.55 10.18 5.68
N LEU A 360 56.40 9.63 6.55
CA LEU A 360 56.49 8.19 6.85
C LEU A 360 55.20 7.67 7.52
N LYS A 361 54.66 8.39 8.51
CA LYS A 361 53.36 8.03 9.12
C LYS A 361 52.21 8.08 8.11
N LYS A 362 52.22 9.04 7.17
CA LYS A 362 51.20 9.14 6.12
C LYS A 362 51.29 7.97 5.14
N LYS A 363 52.49 7.62 4.67
CA LYS A 363 52.75 6.42 3.85
C LYS A 363 52.34 5.12 4.54
N ALA A 364 52.63 4.95 5.83
CA ALA A 364 52.23 3.76 6.58
C ALA A 364 50.70 3.65 6.73
N LYS A 365 50.01 4.79 6.87
CA LYS A 365 48.55 4.84 6.96
C LYS A 365 47.86 4.55 5.63
N ASP A 366 48.45 4.99 4.52
CA ASP A 366 47.96 4.69 3.17
C ASP A 366 48.20 3.22 2.79
N PHE A 367 49.32 2.63 3.20
CA PHE A 367 49.57 1.19 3.07
C PHE A 367 48.52 0.35 3.82
N ARG A 368 48.23 0.70 5.08
CA ARG A 368 47.16 0.03 5.87
C ARG A 368 45.77 0.20 5.25
N LYS A 369 45.49 1.32 4.59
CA LYS A 369 44.21 1.57 3.91
C LYS A 369 44.06 0.73 2.65
N ASN A 370 45.15 0.55 1.89
CA ASN A 370 45.20 -0.32 0.73
C ASN A 370 45.11 -1.80 1.12
N GLU A 371 45.71 -2.20 2.24
CA GLU A 371 45.61 -3.56 2.79
C GLU A 371 44.19 -3.88 3.26
N ALA A 372 43.48 -2.90 3.85
CA ALA A 372 42.06 -3.02 4.23
C ALA A 372 41.10 -3.03 3.03
N GLN A 373 41.48 -2.44 1.89
CA GLN A 373 40.71 -2.49 0.63
C GLN A 373 41.04 -3.72 -0.23
N GLY A 374 42.14 -4.40 0.06
CA GLY A 374 42.64 -5.58 -0.66
C GLY A 374 42.34 -6.92 0.01
N ASN A 375 41.31 -7.03 0.85
CA ASN A 375 40.86 -8.34 1.34
C ASN A 375 40.03 -9.07 0.25
N VAL A 376 40.68 -9.33 -0.89
CA VAL A 376 40.22 -10.30 -1.88
C VAL A 376 40.55 -11.67 -1.30
N ARG A 377 39.53 -12.44 -0.96
CA ARG A 377 39.64 -13.84 -0.52
C ARG A 377 40.50 -14.63 -1.51
N VAL A 378 41.69 -15.06 -1.06
CA VAL A 378 42.58 -15.95 -1.81
C VAL A 378 41.92 -17.31 -2.12
N GLU A 379 40.90 -17.70 -1.34
CA GLU A 379 40.10 -18.92 -1.55
C GLU A 379 39.22 -18.90 -2.81
N SER A 380 38.99 -17.76 -3.46
CA SER A 380 38.19 -17.71 -4.70
C SER A 380 38.97 -18.00 -5.98
N TYR A 381 40.28 -18.23 -5.91
CA TYR A 381 41.15 -18.48 -7.07
C TYR A 381 41.70 -19.92 -7.15
N LEU A 382 41.47 -20.76 -6.15
CA LEU A 382 41.84 -22.18 -6.17
C LEU A 382 40.57 -23.04 -6.25
N ALA A 383 39.95 -23.05 -7.43
CA ALA A 383 38.96 -24.05 -7.79
C ALA A 383 39.46 -24.81 -9.02
N SER A 384 40.03 -25.99 -8.80
CA SER A 384 40.21 -27.02 -9.83
C SER A 384 39.52 -28.30 -9.37
N GLY A 385 38.42 -28.62 -10.06
CA GLY A 385 37.85 -29.94 -10.37
C GLY A 385 37.76 -31.01 -9.28
N GLU A 386 36.55 -31.31 -8.83
CA GLU A 386 35.90 -32.62 -9.03
C GLU A 386 34.42 -32.59 -8.57
N GLU A 387 33.52 -32.99 -9.47
CA GLU A 387 32.11 -33.28 -9.16
C GLU A 387 31.99 -34.63 -8.46
N SER A 388 31.26 -34.72 -7.33
CA SER A 388 30.20 -35.74 -7.13
C SER A 388 29.52 -35.73 -5.74
N LEU A 389 28.19 -35.55 -5.79
CA LEU A 389 27.10 -36.12 -4.97
C LEU A 389 26.72 -35.57 -3.57
N PRO A 390 25.39 -35.49 -3.26
CA PRO A 390 24.87 -34.80 -2.08
C PRO A 390 24.73 -35.71 -0.84
N LYS A 391 25.17 -35.23 0.33
CA LYS A 391 24.93 -35.89 1.63
C LYS A 391 23.69 -35.34 2.34
N LYS A 392 22.84 -36.29 2.75
CA LYS A 392 21.55 -36.18 3.45
C LYS A 392 21.62 -35.38 4.76
N LYS A 393 20.58 -34.58 5.02
CA LYS A 393 20.27 -33.97 6.33
C LYS A 393 19.92 -35.05 7.36
N LYS A 394 20.64 -35.10 8.48
CA LYS A 394 20.21 -35.84 9.69
C LYS A 394 19.33 -34.92 10.55
N HIS A 395 18.10 -35.36 10.79
CA HIS A 395 17.24 -34.85 11.85
C HIS A 395 17.80 -35.27 13.22
N LYS A 396 17.83 -34.33 14.17
CA LYS A 396 18.14 -34.59 15.58
C LYS A 396 16.81 -34.71 16.32
N SER A 397 16.46 -35.92 16.74
CA SER A 397 15.37 -36.19 17.68
C SER A 397 15.89 -35.99 19.11
N THR A 398 15.22 -35.15 19.88
CA THR A 398 15.34 -35.08 21.34
C THR A 398 14.25 -35.96 21.94
N LYS A 399 14.67 -37.00 22.66
CA LYS A 399 13.86 -37.75 23.62
C LYS A 399 14.44 -37.39 24.98
N SER A 400 13.64 -36.83 25.87
CA SER A 400 13.90 -36.75 27.30
C SER A 400 12.77 -37.49 28.01
N GLU A 401 13.18 -38.26 29.00
CA GLU A 401 12.38 -39.04 29.95
C GLU A 401 11.29 -38.23 30.66
#